data_AF-K0IHR4-F1
#
_entry.id   AF-K0IHR4-F1
#
_cell.length_a   1.000
_cell.length_b   1.000
_cell.length_c   1.000
_cell.angle_alpha   90.00
_cell.angle_beta   90.00
_cell.angle_gamma   90.00
#
_symmetry.space_group_name_H-M   'P 1'
#
loop_
_entity.id
_entity.type
_entity.pdbx_description
1 polymer ?
#
loop_
_entity_poly.entity_id
_entity_poly.type
_entity_poly.pdbx_seq_one_letter_code
_entity_poly.pdbx_strand_id
1 'polypeptide(L)'
;MQTEIASAILARLASVSSEGPSAVSMSQIKMWIVPQESEHDHDYNINDSYFEVLLSRTIGDLLAKGYIACSVRDGVEDGDGQMFSLTAKGARYVEELAAASLEQ
;
A
#
# COMPACT_ATOMS: atom_id res chain seq x y z
N MET A 1 0.03 -2.33 14.24
CA MET A 1 -0.84 -2.70 13.10
C MET A 1 -0.91 -1.64 12.00
N GLN A 2 -1.53 -0.46 12.20
CA GLN A 2 -1.63 0.54 11.12
C GLN A 2 -0.25 1.02 10.61
N THR A 3 0.71 1.24 11.51
CA THR A 3 2.10 1.59 11.17
C THR A 3 2.81 0.47 10.40
N GLU A 4 2.53 -0.80 10.71
CA GLU A 4 3.13 -1.96 10.03
C GLU A 4 2.59 -2.10 8.61
N ILE A 5 1.28 -1.92 8.43
CA ILE A 5 0.64 -1.90 7.10
C ILE A 5 1.18 -0.73 6.27
N ALA A 6 1.31 0.47 6.86
CA ALA A 6 1.88 1.63 6.18
C ALA A 6 3.31 1.36 5.71
N SER A 7 4.17 0.81 6.57
CA SER A 7 5.55 0.45 6.22
C SER A 7 5.60 -0.64 5.16
N ALA A 8 4.74 -1.66 5.23
CA ALA A 8 4.68 -2.73 4.24
C ALA A 8 4.27 -2.21 2.85
N ILE A 9 3.26 -1.33 2.78
CA ILE A 9 2.82 -0.69 1.53
C ILE A 9 3.97 0.14 0.93
N LEU A 10 4.61 0.98 1.74
CA LEU A 10 5.69 1.85 1.26
C LEU A 10 6.92 1.07 0.79
N ALA A 11 7.32 0.01 1.51
CA ALA A 11 8.43 -0.85 1.12
C ALA A 11 8.15 -1.57 -0.21
N ARG A 12 6.92 -2.07 -0.40
CA ARG A 12 6.51 -2.69 -1.66
C ARG A 12 6.48 -1.67 -2.80
N LEU A 13 5.88 -0.50 -2.61
CA LEU A 13 5.90 0.56 -3.61
C LEU A 13 7.32 0.97 -4.01
N ALA A 14 8.25 1.04 -3.06
CA ALA A 14 9.66 1.32 -3.34
C ALA A 14 10.29 0.22 -4.21
N SER A 15 10.06 -1.05 -3.88
CA SER A 15 10.55 -2.20 -4.66
C SER A 15 10.01 -2.22 -6.09
N VAL A 16 8.72 -1.93 -6.30
CA VAL A 16 8.14 -1.92 -7.66
C VAL A 16 8.59 -0.66 -8.43
N SER A 17 8.85 0.46 -7.75
CA SER A 17 9.34 1.70 -8.37
C SER A 17 10.80 1.59 -8.86
N SER A 18 11.62 0.74 -8.23
CA SER A 18 12.99 0.48 -8.71
C SER A 18 13.03 -0.33 -10.02
N GLU A 19 11.92 -0.97 -10.40
CA GLU A 19 11.80 -1.80 -11.61
C GLU A 19 11.18 -1.05 -12.81
N GLY A 20 10.70 0.20 -12.62
CA GLY A 20 10.10 1.02 -13.69
C GLY A 20 9.08 2.06 -13.18
N PRO A 21 8.36 2.78 -14.07
CA PRO A 21 7.28 3.69 -13.69
C PRO A 21 6.06 2.87 -13.24
N SER A 22 6.10 2.39 -12.01
CA SER A 22 5.22 1.33 -11.54
C SER A 22 4.22 1.87 -10.54
N ALA A 23 3.18 2.53 -11.05
CA ALA A 23 2.00 2.73 -10.26
C ALA A 23 1.26 1.39 -10.10
N VAL A 24 0.68 1.13 -8.93
CA VAL A 24 -0.03 -0.11 -8.61
C VAL A 24 -1.48 0.15 -8.28
N SER A 25 -2.36 -0.76 -8.64
CA SER A 25 -3.78 -0.68 -8.32
C SER A 25 -4.07 -0.96 -6.84
N MET A 26 -5.25 -0.54 -6.36
CA MET A 26 -5.73 -0.90 -5.02
C MET A 26 -5.77 -2.42 -4.81
N SER A 27 -6.19 -3.18 -5.83
CA SER A 27 -6.24 -4.65 -5.77
C SER A 27 -4.86 -5.27 -5.56
N GLN A 28 -3.80 -4.73 -6.19
CA GLN A 28 -2.43 -5.17 -5.95
C GLN A 28 -1.96 -4.86 -4.53
N ILE A 29 -2.33 -3.70 -3.99
CA ILE A 29 -2.03 -3.35 -2.59
C ILE A 29 -2.75 -4.31 -1.64
N LYS A 30 -4.03 -4.64 -1.88
CA LYS A 30 -4.79 -5.62 -1.09
C LYS A 30 -4.07 -6.96 -1.02
N MET A 31 -3.56 -7.46 -2.15
CA MET A 31 -2.80 -8.73 -2.22
C MET A 31 -1.50 -8.74 -1.41
N TRP A 32 -0.88 -7.59 -1.13
CA TRP A 32 0.35 -7.54 -0.33
C TRP A 32 0.11 -7.70 1.17
N ILE A 33 -1.09 -7.33 1.62
CA ILE A 33 -1.41 -7.24 3.05
C ILE A 33 -2.32 -8.40 3.47
N VAL A 34 -3.17 -8.94 2.58
CA VAL A 34 -3.97 -10.16 2.83
C VAL A 34 -3.15 -11.40 2.47
N PRO A 35 -2.89 -12.34 3.41
CA PRO A 35 -2.25 -13.60 3.09
C PRO A 35 -3.05 -14.38 2.05
N GLN A 36 -2.38 -14.92 1.03
CA GLN A 36 -3.03 -15.71 -0.02
C GLN A 36 -3.61 -17.04 0.52
N GLU A 37 -3.10 -17.56 1.65
CA GLU A 37 -3.59 -18.80 2.27
C GLU A 37 -4.97 -18.66 2.92
N SER A 38 -5.47 -17.43 3.07
CA SER A 38 -6.78 -17.15 3.63
C SER A 38 -7.95 -17.12 2.63
N GLU A 39 -7.68 -17.25 1.32
CA GLU A 39 -8.75 -17.36 0.31
C GLU A 39 -9.49 -18.71 0.33
N HIS A 40 -8.90 -19.75 0.93
CA HIS A 40 -9.45 -21.12 0.94
C HIS A 40 -9.93 -21.62 2.30
N ASP A 41 -9.76 -20.82 3.35
CA ASP A 41 -10.22 -21.16 4.67
C ASP A 41 -11.61 -20.52 4.89
N HIS A 42 -12.65 -21.34 4.79
CA HIS A 42 -14.04 -20.91 4.96
C HIS A 42 -14.34 -20.33 6.36
N ASP A 43 -13.44 -20.53 7.32
CA ASP A 43 -13.50 -19.95 8.67
C ASP A 43 -12.60 -18.72 8.84
N TYR A 44 -11.83 -18.32 7.82
CA TYR A 44 -10.97 -17.14 7.85
C TYR A 44 -11.79 -15.87 7.61
N ASN A 45 -12.62 -15.57 8.61
CA ASN A 45 -13.27 -14.29 8.75
C ASN A 45 -12.23 -13.31 9.33
N ILE A 46 -11.16 -13.01 8.57
CA ILE A 46 -10.58 -11.67 8.71
C ILE A 46 -11.79 -10.78 8.49
N ASN A 47 -12.09 -9.99 9.49
CA ASN A 47 -13.21 -9.07 9.52
C ASN A 47 -13.05 -8.16 8.29
N ASP A 48 -13.60 -8.57 7.14
CA ASP A 48 -13.26 -8.03 5.81
C ASP A 48 -13.48 -6.52 5.83
N SER A 49 -14.57 -6.11 6.48
CA SER A 49 -14.90 -4.72 6.74
C SER A 49 -13.85 -3.99 7.58
N TYR A 50 -13.29 -4.62 8.62
CA TYR A 50 -12.26 -4.00 9.45
C TYR A 50 -10.93 -3.82 8.70
N PHE A 51 -10.54 -4.82 7.92
CA PHE A 51 -9.30 -4.75 7.16
C PHE A 51 -9.41 -3.76 6.00
N GLU A 52 -10.54 -3.74 5.29
CA GLU A 52 -10.80 -2.72 4.26
C GLU A 52 -10.82 -1.30 4.84
N VAL A 53 -11.45 -1.10 6.00
CA VAL A 53 -11.43 0.19 6.70
C VAL A 53 -10.01 0.57 7.10
N LEU A 54 -9.22 -0.37 7.62
CA LEU A 54 -7.84 -0.12 8.03
C LEU A 54 -6.94 0.20 6.84
N LEU A 55 -7.08 -0.53 5.74
CA LEU A 55 -6.35 -0.28 4.50
C LEU A 55 -6.73 1.07 3.90
N SER A 56 -8.02 1.36 3.78
CA SER A 56 -8.53 2.64 3.26
C SER A 56 -8.03 3.82 4.08
N ARG A 57 -8.08 3.73 5.42
CA ARG A 57 -7.51 4.75 6.32
C ARG A 57 -6.01 4.90 6.13
N THR A 58 -5.29 3.79 6.00
CA THR A 58 -3.83 3.81 5.81
C THR A 58 -3.45 4.49 4.50
N ILE A 59 -4.15 4.17 3.40
CA ILE A 59 -3.95 4.82 2.10
C ILE A 59 -4.28 6.31 2.19
N GLY A 60 -5.40 6.67 2.83
CA GLY A 60 -5.76 8.06 3.09
C GLY A 60 -4.67 8.82 3.86
N ASP A 61 -4.11 8.21 4.90
CA ASP A 61 -3.03 8.80 5.70
C ASP A 61 -1.73 8.96 4.89
N LEU A 62 -1.37 7.96 4.07
CA LEU A 62 -0.19 8.02 3.21
C LEU A 62 -0.33 9.10 2.13
N LEU A 63 -1.53 9.28 1.57
CA LEU A 63 -1.86 10.36 0.63
C LEU A 63 -1.80 11.73 1.32
N ALA A 64 -2.44 11.87 2.48
CA ALA A 64 -2.47 13.12 3.24
C ALA A 64 -1.07 13.57 3.67
N LYS A 65 -0.20 12.61 4.01
CA LYS A 65 1.22 12.87 4.33
C LYS A 65 2.08 13.12 3.09
N GLY A 66 1.56 12.88 1.89
CA GLY A 66 2.26 13.03 0.62
C GLY A 66 3.38 12.01 0.42
N TYR A 67 3.26 10.83 1.01
CA TYR A 67 4.22 9.74 0.78
C TYR A 67 3.92 8.97 -0.50
N ILE A 68 2.64 8.85 -0.86
CA ILE A 68 2.19 8.24 -2.11
C ILE A 68 1.37 9.26 -2.91
N ALA A 69 1.33 9.08 -4.22
CA ALA A 69 0.45 9.80 -5.13
C ALA A 69 -0.63 8.84 -5.66
N CYS A 70 -1.81 9.37 -5.95
CA CYS A 70 -2.90 8.66 -6.61
C CYS A 70 -3.19 9.32 -7.96
N SER A 71 -3.23 8.54 -9.01
CA SER A 71 -3.72 8.93 -10.34
C SER A 71 -4.87 8.02 -10.72
N VAL A 72 -5.89 8.55 -11.37
CA VAL A 72 -6.99 7.75 -11.93
C VAL A 72 -6.67 7.48 -13.40
N ARG A 73 -6.80 6.23 -13.84
CA ARG A 73 -6.70 5.89 -15.26
C ARG A 73 -7.94 6.42 -15.98
N ASP A 74 -7.73 7.20 -17.06
CA ASP A 74 -8.85 7.72 -17.85
C ASP A 74 -9.79 6.59 -18.30
N GLY A 75 -11.09 6.78 -18.08
CA GLY A 75 -12.15 5.89 -18.57
C GLY A 75 -12.65 4.80 -17.61
N VAL A 76 -12.31 4.85 -16.32
CA VAL A 76 -12.84 3.92 -15.30
C VAL A 76 -13.62 4.70 -14.23
N GLU A 77 -14.94 4.51 -14.17
CA GLU A 77 -15.83 5.21 -13.21
C GLU A 77 -15.90 4.54 -11.83
N ASP A 78 -15.56 3.25 -11.74
CA ASP A 78 -15.45 2.53 -10.48
C ASP A 78 -14.02 2.61 -9.93
N GLY A 79 -13.88 2.79 -8.62
CA GLY A 79 -12.62 3.11 -7.90
C GLY A 79 -11.41 2.19 -8.14
N ASP A 80 -11.55 1.12 -8.93
CA ASP A 80 -10.47 0.26 -9.43
C ASP A 80 -9.54 0.94 -10.44
N GLY A 81 -9.91 2.12 -10.94
CA GLY A 81 -9.04 2.95 -11.78
C GLY A 81 -7.90 3.66 -11.02
N GLN A 82 -7.88 3.60 -9.69
CA GLN A 82 -6.88 4.28 -8.86
C GLN A 82 -5.53 3.55 -8.91
N MET A 83 -4.52 4.29 -9.33
CA MET A 83 -3.14 3.86 -9.43
C MET A 83 -2.29 4.65 -8.43
N PHE A 84 -1.61 3.94 -7.56
CA PHE A 84 -0.81 4.50 -6.47
C PHE A 84 0.67 4.36 -6.77
N SER A 85 1.44 5.43 -6.59
CA SER A 85 2.89 5.43 -6.78
C SER A 85 3.62 6.07 -5.61
N LEU A 86 4.88 5.72 -5.43
CA LEU A 86 5.72 6.35 -4.41
C LEU A 86 6.13 7.75 -4.86
N THR A 87 6.03 8.72 -3.95
CA THR A 87 6.59 10.06 -4.19
C THR A 87 8.06 10.12 -3.79
N ALA A 88 8.78 11.16 -4.22
CA ALA A 88 10.14 11.42 -3.72
C ALA A 88 10.20 11.54 -2.18
N LYS A 89 9.16 12.10 -1.55
CA LYS A 89 9.06 12.18 -0.09
C LYS A 89 8.88 10.80 0.54
N GLY A 90 8.03 9.96 -0.05
CA GLY A 90 7.84 8.57 0.38
C GLY A 90 9.11 7.73 0.25
N ALA A 91 9.85 7.89 -0.85
CA ALA A 91 11.13 7.20 -1.07
C ALA A 91 12.15 7.51 0.03
N ARG A 92 12.35 8.80 0.34
CA ARG A 92 13.26 9.22 1.42
C ARG A 92 12.84 8.67 2.77
N TYR A 93 11.54 8.67 3.07
CA TYR A 93 11.03 8.10 4.32
C TYR A 93 11.28 6.59 4.42
N VAL A 94 11.18 5.83 3.32
CA VAL A 94 11.53 4.41 3.30
C VAL A 94 13.02 4.19 3.55
N GLU A 95 13.89 5.00 2.93
CA GLU A 95 15.35 4.96 3.16
C GLU A 95 15.70 5.26 4.62
N GLU A 96 15.06 6.28 5.22
CA GLU A 96 15.24 6.65 6.63
C GLU A 96 14.81 5.52 7.58
N LEU A 97 13.69 4.85 7.29
CA LEU A 97 13.25 3.69 8.07
C LEU A 97 14.23 2.52 7.95
N ALA A 98 14.72 2.22 6.75
CA ALA A 98 15.69 1.17 6.53
C ALA A 98 17.02 1.44 7.25
N ALA A 99 17.49 2.70 7.24
CA ALA A 99 18.68 3.12 7.96
C ALA A 99 18.50 2.98 9.49
N ALA A 100 17.36 3.42 10.03
CA ALA A 100 17.06 3.32 11.46
C ALA A 100 16.94 1.87 11.96
N SER A 101 16.52 0.93 11.09
CA SER A 101 16.49 -0.50 11.41
C SER A 101 17.86 -1.18 11.41
N LEU A 102 18.89 -0.60 10.79
CA LEU A 102 20.26 -1.13 10.77
C LEU A 102 21.10 -0.68 11.97
N GLU A 103 20.65 0.35 12.69
CA GLU A 103 21.32 0.90 13.89
C GLU A 103 20.82 0.26 15.21
N GLN A 104 19.93 -0.75 15.13
CA GLN A 104 19.39 -1.52 16.26
C GLN A 104 20.02 -2.92 16.36
#